data_AF-A0A1T4P8B9-F1
#
_entry.id   AF-A0A1T4P8B9-F1
#
_cell.length_a   1.000
_cell.length_b   1.000
_cell.length_c   1.000
_cell.angle_alpha   90.00
_cell.angle_beta   90.00
_cell.angle_gamma   90.00
#
_symmetry.space_group_name_H-M   'P 1'
#
loop_
_entity.id
_entity.type
_entity.pdbx_description
1 polymer ?
#
loop_
_entity_poly.entity_id
_entity_poly.type
_entity_poly.pdbx_seq_one_letter_code
_entity_poly.pdbx_strand_id
1 'polypeptide(L)'
;MMEEKKTVFYYVRQAFATYGVIVLVFAVMSIVIGERTKDYATLFSMGNAGMSMPILMELLLLAVIITLAQVVFLTDIWIMNMSMMIRNVLFFVSVLIVIVFMIVAFNWFPTRDMTAWLGFIISYALSMIISVLITRLKERAENTKMQEALDKYNRRK
;
A
#
# COMPACT_ATOMS: atom_id res chain seq x y z
N MET A 1 25.57 -10.28 -4.75
CA MET A 1 24.39 -10.85 -4.08
C MET A 1 23.41 -11.19 -5.18
N MET A 2 23.09 -12.47 -5.36
CA MET A 2 22.39 -12.95 -6.56
C MET A 2 21.03 -12.27 -6.73
N GLU A 3 20.83 -11.60 -7.85
CA GLU A 3 19.51 -11.25 -8.37
C GLU A 3 18.79 -12.57 -8.70
N GLU A 4 18.09 -13.14 -7.73
CA GLU A 4 17.15 -14.24 -8.01
C GLU A 4 16.18 -13.74 -9.07
N LYS A 5 16.15 -14.42 -10.22
CA LYS A 5 15.14 -14.21 -11.27
C LYS A 5 13.78 -14.14 -10.60
N LYS A 6 13.16 -12.96 -10.58
CA LYS A 6 11.82 -12.75 -9.99
C LYS A 6 10.81 -13.52 -10.83
N THR A 7 10.60 -14.78 -10.48
CA THR A 7 9.62 -15.66 -11.12
C THR A 7 8.22 -15.10 -10.88
N VAL A 8 7.26 -15.37 -11.77
CA VAL A 8 5.85 -14.98 -11.62
C VAL A 8 5.30 -15.30 -10.23
N PHE A 9 5.74 -16.41 -9.63
CA PHE A 9 5.41 -16.82 -8.27
C PHE A 9 5.75 -15.78 -7.18
N TYR A 10 6.84 -15.03 -7.33
CA TYR A 10 7.22 -13.97 -6.39
C TYR A 10 6.16 -12.86 -6.36
N TYR A 11 5.72 -12.40 -7.53
CA TYR A 11 4.70 -11.37 -7.65
C TYR A 11 3.33 -11.84 -7.16
N VAL A 12 2.98 -13.10 -7.44
CA VAL A 12 1.76 -13.71 -6.88
C VAL A 12 1.83 -13.72 -5.35
N ARG A 13 2.93 -14.19 -4.76
CA ARG A 13 3.12 -14.18 -3.30
C ARG A 13 2.99 -12.77 -2.72
N GLN A 14 3.58 -11.78 -3.39
CA GLN A 14 3.52 -10.38 -2.98
C GLN A 14 2.08 -9.85 -3.03
N ALA A 15 1.34 -10.12 -4.11
CA ALA A 15 -0.06 -9.73 -4.26
C ALA A 15 -0.96 -10.35 -3.19
N PHE A 16 -0.79 -11.64 -2.89
CA PHE A 16 -1.54 -12.31 -1.82
C PHE A 16 -1.17 -11.79 -0.42
N ALA A 17 0.09 -11.41 -0.19
CA ALA A 17 0.48 -10.79 1.08
C ALA A 17 -0.17 -9.41 1.24
N THR A 18 -0.14 -8.58 0.19
CA THR A 18 -0.82 -7.27 0.18
C THR A 18 -2.32 -7.43 0.36
N TYR A 19 -2.93 -8.39 -0.34
CA TYR A 19 -4.35 -8.72 -0.20
C TYR A 19 -4.70 -9.12 1.24
N GLY A 20 -3.92 -10.03 1.84
CA GLY A 20 -4.13 -10.47 3.22
C GLY A 20 -4.06 -9.32 4.22
N VAL A 21 -3.11 -8.40 4.05
CA VAL A 21 -3.02 -7.19 4.90
C VAL A 21 -4.24 -6.29 4.71
N ILE A 22 -4.65 -6.03 3.47
CA ILE A 22 -5.83 -5.20 3.16
C ILE A 22 -7.09 -5.80 3.80
N VAL A 23 -7.33 -7.09 3.58
CA VAL A 23 -8.49 -7.83 4.13
C VAL A 23 -8.47 -7.81 5.65
N LEU A 24 -7.31 -8.00 6.28
CA LEU A 24 -7.20 -7.97 7.74
C LEU A 24 -7.53 -6.58 8.30
N VAL A 25 -7.03 -5.53 7.67
CA VAL A 25 -7.33 -4.14 8.06
C VAL A 25 -8.82 -3.86 7.94
N PHE A 26 -9.44 -4.20 6.80
CA PHE A 26 -10.87 -3.99 6.60
C PHE A 26 -11.73 -4.89 7.49
N ALA A 27 -11.31 -6.12 7.81
CA ALA A 27 -12.01 -6.97 8.76
C ALA A 27 -12.02 -6.37 10.17
N VAL A 28 -10.88 -5.85 10.63
CA VAL A 28 -10.80 -5.14 11.92
C VAL A 28 -11.69 -3.89 11.90
N MET A 29 -11.66 -3.10 10.82
CA MET A 29 -12.56 -1.95 10.67
C MET A 29 -14.03 -2.39 10.68
N SER A 30 -14.37 -3.50 10.01
CA SER A 30 -15.73 -4.04 10.00
C SER A 30 -16.21 -4.33 11.42
N ILE A 31 -15.39 -4.94 12.27
CA ILE A 31 -15.76 -5.25 13.67
C ILE A 31 -16.00 -3.97 14.49
N VAL A 32 -15.18 -2.94 14.30
CA VAL A 32 -15.20 -1.72 15.12
C VAL A 32 -16.29 -0.74 14.67
N ILE A 33 -16.45 -0.54 13.37
CA ILE A 33 -17.33 0.50 12.81
C ILE A 33 -18.37 -0.02 11.80
N GLY A 34 -18.31 -1.30 11.39
CA GLY A 34 -19.12 -1.85 10.30
C GLY A 34 -20.63 -1.72 10.52
N GLU A 35 -21.14 -2.04 11.71
CA GLU A 35 -22.58 -1.84 12.00
C GLU A 35 -23.04 -0.39 11.87
N ARG A 36 -22.14 0.59 12.10
CA ARG A 36 -22.47 2.01 12.00
C ARG A 36 -22.43 2.53 10.58
N THR A 37 -21.68 1.85 9.70
CA THR A 37 -21.42 2.29 8.33
C THR A 37 -22.06 1.41 7.27
N LYS A 38 -22.79 0.36 7.65
CA LYS A 38 -23.41 -0.58 6.71
C LYS A 38 -24.37 0.04 5.69
N ASP A 39 -25.12 1.06 6.11
CA ASP A 39 -26.09 1.76 5.26
C ASP A 39 -25.44 2.89 4.45
N TYR A 40 -24.16 3.15 4.71
CA TYR A 40 -23.42 4.28 4.17
C TYR A 40 -22.32 3.86 3.19
N ALA A 41 -21.60 2.77 3.48
CA ALA A 41 -20.48 2.29 2.69
C ALA A 41 -20.70 0.85 2.24
N THR A 42 -20.66 0.61 0.92
CA THR A 42 -20.85 -0.73 0.33
C THR A 42 -19.80 -1.73 0.80
N LEU A 43 -18.57 -1.23 1.08
CA LEU A 43 -17.48 -1.98 1.72
C LEU A 43 -17.90 -2.66 3.02
N PHE A 44 -18.80 -2.03 3.79
CA PHE A 44 -19.30 -2.52 5.07
C PHE A 44 -20.77 -2.95 4.99
N SER A 45 -21.28 -3.25 3.80
CA SER A 45 -22.71 -3.59 3.57
C SER A 45 -23.23 -4.74 4.45
N MET A 46 -22.36 -5.67 4.87
CA MET A 46 -22.71 -6.75 5.80
C MET A 46 -22.38 -6.45 7.27
N GLY A 47 -21.98 -5.22 7.60
CA GLY A 47 -21.69 -4.77 8.96
C GLY A 47 -20.63 -5.63 9.65
N ASN A 48 -21.00 -6.21 10.80
CA ASN A 48 -20.10 -7.10 11.54
C ASN A 48 -20.18 -8.56 11.07
N ALA A 49 -21.08 -8.90 10.14
CA ALA A 49 -21.22 -10.26 9.60
C ALA A 49 -20.13 -10.64 8.59
N GLY A 50 -19.25 -9.69 8.21
CA GLY A 50 -18.09 -9.91 7.35
C GLY A 50 -18.11 -9.06 6.08
N MET A 51 -17.37 -9.50 5.06
CA MET A 51 -17.30 -8.84 3.74
C MET A 51 -17.91 -9.73 2.66
N SER A 52 -18.63 -9.12 1.72
CA SER A 52 -19.34 -9.85 0.69
C SER A 52 -18.35 -10.36 -0.36
N MET A 53 -18.72 -11.41 -1.10
CA MET A 53 -17.87 -11.98 -2.14
C MET A 53 -17.42 -10.93 -3.20
N PRO A 54 -18.29 -10.01 -3.67
CA PRO A 54 -17.87 -8.92 -4.55
C PRO A 54 -16.77 -8.04 -3.94
N ILE A 55 -16.92 -7.62 -2.68
CA ILE A 55 -15.93 -6.78 -1.99
C ILE A 55 -14.58 -7.51 -1.87
N LEU A 56 -14.58 -8.80 -1.54
CA LEU A 56 -13.33 -9.58 -1.48
C LEU A 56 -12.61 -9.61 -2.84
N MET A 57 -13.36 -9.75 -3.94
CA MET A 57 -12.79 -9.73 -5.30
C MET A 57 -12.30 -8.34 -5.71
N GLU A 58 -12.99 -7.29 -5.30
CA GLU A 58 -12.57 -5.90 -5.51
C GLU A 58 -11.28 -5.57 -4.73
N LEU A 59 -11.17 -6.03 -3.48
CA LEU A 59 -9.96 -5.89 -2.67
C LEU A 59 -8.79 -6.71 -3.24
N LEU A 60 -9.06 -7.87 -3.84
CA LEU A 60 -8.06 -8.65 -4.55
C LEU A 60 -7.56 -7.91 -5.79
N LEU A 61 -8.47 -7.32 -6.57
CA LEU A 61 -8.11 -6.48 -7.71
C LEU A 61 -7.25 -5.28 -7.27
N LEU A 62 -7.65 -4.59 -6.20
CA LEU A 62 -6.86 -3.51 -5.61
C LEU A 62 -5.45 -3.98 -5.24
N ALA A 63 -5.33 -5.12 -4.55
CA ALA A 63 -4.05 -5.67 -4.14
C ALA A 63 -3.13 -6.00 -5.33
N VAL A 64 -3.69 -6.56 -6.41
CA VAL A 64 -2.96 -6.84 -7.65
C VAL A 64 -2.46 -5.54 -8.28
N ILE A 65 -3.30 -4.51 -8.39
CA ILE A 65 -2.91 -3.23 -8.99
C ILE A 65 -1.84 -2.53 -8.14
N ILE A 66 -1.98 -2.51 -6.81
CA ILE A 66 -0.96 -1.97 -5.90
C ILE A 66 0.36 -2.71 -6.06
N THR A 67 0.32 -4.04 -6.17
CA THR A 67 1.52 -4.85 -6.38
C THR A 67 2.19 -4.52 -7.70
N LEU A 68 1.43 -4.39 -8.79
CA LEU A 68 1.96 -3.97 -10.08
C LEU A 68 2.59 -2.58 -10.01
N ALA A 69 1.92 -1.61 -9.38
CA ALA A 69 2.46 -0.28 -9.16
C ALA A 69 3.75 -0.31 -8.33
N GLN A 70 3.82 -1.18 -7.31
CA GLN A 70 5.02 -1.36 -6.51
C GLN A 70 6.19 -1.88 -7.35
N VAL A 71 5.94 -2.82 -8.26
CA VAL A 71 6.97 -3.34 -9.18
C VAL A 71 7.44 -2.26 -10.13
N VAL A 72 6.52 -1.49 -10.72
CA VAL A 72 6.83 -0.43 -11.68
C VAL A 72 7.63 0.71 -11.04
N PHE A 73 7.18 1.21 -9.89
CA PHE A 73 7.76 2.41 -9.28
C PHE A 73 8.90 2.10 -8.31
N LEU A 74 8.83 1.01 -7.54
CA LEU A 74 9.80 0.72 -6.47
C LEU A 74 10.83 -0.36 -6.83
N THR A 75 10.72 -1.01 -8.00
CA THR A 75 11.78 -1.92 -8.47
C THR A 75 12.64 -1.25 -9.54
N ASP A 76 13.96 -1.49 -9.50
CA ASP A 76 14.95 -0.92 -10.44
C ASP A 76 14.83 -1.42 -11.90
N ILE A 77 13.76 -2.15 -12.24
CA ILE A 77 13.57 -2.72 -13.59
C ILE A 77 13.34 -1.61 -14.62
N TRP A 78 12.64 -0.52 -14.27
CA TRP A 78 12.25 0.53 -15.24
C TRP A 78 12.78 1.93 -14.93
N ILE A 79 13.13 2.25 -13.68
CA ILE A 79 13.48 3.61 -13.26
C ILE A 79 14.88 3.61 -12.64
N MET A 80 15.90 3.40 -13.47
CA MET A 80 17.30 3.21 -13.02
C MET A 80 18.00 4.52 -12.60
N ASN A 81 17.33 5.68 -12.69
CA ASN A 81 17.99 6.99 -12.54
C ASN A 81 17.21 8.04 -11.73
N MET A 82 16.23 7.65 -10.90
CA MET A 82 15.51 8.58 -10.00
C MET A 82 15.82 8.33 -8.53
N SER A 83 15.81 9.39 -7.72
CA SER A 83 15.97 9.28 -6.27
C SER A 83 14.84 8.47 -5.64
N MET A 84 15.17 7.73 -4.58
CA MET A 84 14.21 6.86 -3.86
C MET A 84 12.98 7.63 -3.36
N MET A 85 13.12 8.91 -3.01
CA MET A 85 12.01 9.76 -2.60
C MET A 85 10.99 10.01 -3.72
N ILE A 86 11.45 10.31 -4.94
CA ILE A 86 10.55 10.60 -6.07
C ILE A 86 9.76 9.33 -6.43
N ARG A 87 10.40 8.16 -6.39
CA ARG A 87 9.76 6.87 -6.64
C ARG A 87 8.66 6.55 -5.63
N ASN A 88 8.91 6.80 -4.34
CA ASN A 88 7.88 6.66 -3.31
C ASN A 88 6.72 7.63 -3.54
N VAL A 89 6.99 8.91 -3.85
CA VAL A 89 5.94 9.89 -4.13
C VAL A 89 5.09 9.47 -5.33
N LEU A 90 5.70 9.06 -6.43
CA LEU A 90 5.00 8.56 -7.62
C LEU A 90 4.17 7.31 -7.30
N PHE A 91 4.72 6.37 -6.53
CA PHE A 91 4.00 5.19 -6.08
C PHE A 91 2.75 5.58 -5.28
N PHE A 92 2.87 6.44 -4.27
CA PHE A 92 1.72 6.90 -3.50
C PHE A 92 0.69 7.61 -4.39
N VAL A 93 1.10 8.58 -5.21
CA VAL A 93 0.17 9.26 -6.14
C VAL A 93 -0.56 8.26 -7.05
N SER A 94 0.15 7.26 -7.58
CA SER A 94 -0.48 6.23 -8.42
C SER A 94 -1.50 5.39 -7.65
N VAL A 95 -1.19 4.99 -6.42
CA VAL A 95 -2.09 4.24 -5.53
C VAL A 95 -3.31 5.10 -5.17
N LEU A 96 -3.13 6.40 -4.92
CA LEU A 96 -4.23 7.32 -4.66
C LEU A 96 -5.20 7.37 -5.85
N ILE A 97 -4.69 7.53 -7.07
CA ILE A 97 -5.51 7.56 -8.30
C ILE A 97 -6.28 6.24 -8.46
N VAL A 98 -5.62 5.11 -8.24
CA VAL A 98 -6.26 3.79 -8.31
C VAL A 98 -7.38 3.68 -7.27
N ILE A 99 -7.13 4.06 -6.02
CA ILE A 99 -8.16 3.98 -4.97
C ILE A 99 -9.34 4.90 -5.30
N VAL A 100 -9.10 6.14 -5.74
CA VAL A 100 -10.15 7.07 -6.17
C VAL A 100 -10.98 6.48 -7.30
N PHE A 101 -10.34 5.87 -8.30
CA PHE A 101 -11.02 5.18 -9.39
C PHE A 101 -11.89 4.03 -8.88
N MET A 102 -11.38 3.19 -7.98
CA MET A 102 -12.15 2.08 -7.40
C MET A 102 -13.32 2.57 -6.55
N ILE A 103 -13.15 3.64 -5.75
CA ILE A 103 -14.24 4.24 -4.98
C ILE A 103 -15.39 4.65 -5.90
N VAL A 104 -15.09 5.28 -7.04
CA VAL A 104 -16.11 5.73 -8.00
C VAL A 104 -16.72 4.55 -8.77
N ALA A 105 -15.91 3.57 -9.18
CA ALA A 105 -16.37 2.43 -9.96
C ALA A 105 -17.23 1.45 -9.14
N PHE A 106 -16.86 1.20 -7.88
CA PHE A 106 -17.51 0.21 -7.00
C PHE A 106 -18.39 0.86 -5.92
N ASN A 107 -18.47 2.19 -5.88
CA ASN A 107 -19.27 2.95 -4.92
C ASN A 107 -18.94 2.58 -3.46
N TRP A 108 -17.65 2.41 -3.14
CA TRP A 108 -17.16 2.01 -1.81
C TRP A 108 -17.70 2.89 -0.68
N PHE A 109 -17.85 4.18 -0.93
CA PHE A 109 -18.55 5.13 -0.07
C PHE A 109 -19.21 6.23 -0.93
N PRO A 110 -20.13 7.05 -0.37
CA PRO A 110 -20.92 8.00 -1.14
C PRO A 110 -20.04 9.06 -1.79
N THR A 111 -20.03 9.09 -3.12
CA THR A 111 -19.19 10.03 -3.90
C THR A 111 -19.60 11.49 -3.74
N ARG A 112 -20.85 11.73 -3.31
CA ARG A 112 -21.41 13.06 -3.07
C ARG A 112 -21.21 13.58 -1.65
N ASP A 113 -20.68 12.77 -0.74
CA ASP A 113 -20.43 13.20 0.64
C ASP A 113 -18.99 13.69 0.81
N MET A 114 -18.84 15.00 0.96
CA MET A 114 -17.54 15.65 1.11
C MET A 114 -16.82 15.28 2.41
N THR A 115 -17.56 14.88 3.44
CA THR A 115 -17.04 14.45 4.74
C THR A 115 -16.30 13.12 4.63
N ALA A 116 -16.84 12.18 3.85
CA ALA A 116 -16.17 10.89 3.59
C ALA A 116 -14.89 11.08 2.78
N TRP A 117 -14.90 11.95 1.77
CA TRP A 117 -13.69 12.29 1.01
C TRP A 117 -12.61 12.94 1.86
N LEU A 118 -12.98 13.85 2.77
CA LEU A 118 -12.03 14.45 3.71
C LEU A 118 -11.41 13.39 4.64
N GLY A 119 -12.23 12.48 5.20
CA GLY A 119 -11.73 11.38 6.02
C GLY A 119 -10.77 10.46 5.25
N PHE A 120 -11.10 10.15 3.99
CA PHE A 120 -10.24 9.38 3.11
C PHE A 120 -8.91 10.10 2.86
N ILE A 121 -8.92 11.37 2.45
CA ILE A 121 -7.68 12.13 2.18
C ILE A 121 -6.81 12.24 3.43
N ILE A 122 -7.40 12.52 4.60
CA ILE A 122 -6.65 12.64 5.86
C ILE A 122 -6.02 11.29 6.24
N SER A 123 -6.79 10.20 6.20
CA SER A 123 -6.29 8.86 6.53
C SER A 123 -5.19 8.41 5.57
N TYR A 124 -5.38 8.67 4.27
CA TYR A 124 -4.41 8.39 3.23
C TYR A 124 -3.12 9.18 3.45
N ALA A 125 -3.21 10.50 3.65
CA ALA A 125 -2.06 11.37 3.90
C ALA A 125 -1.30 10.94 5.16
N LEU A 126 -2.01 10.60 6.24
CA LEU A 126 -1.41 10.10 7.47
C LEU A 126 -0.66 8.79 7.25
N SER A 127 -1.26 7.83 6.54
CA SER A 127 -0.63 6.54 6.21
C SER A 127 0.62 6.72 5.35
N MET A 128 0.60 7.68 4.43
CA MET A 128 1.72 8.00 3.56
C MET A 128 2.87 8.65 4.35
N ILE A 129 2.58 9.62 5.22
CA ILE A 129 3.58 10.26 6.09
C ILE A 129 4.26 9.21 6.97
N ILE A 130 3.48 8.35 7.65
CA ILE A 130 4.01 7.28 8.50
C ILE A 130 4.91 6.35 7.68
N SER A 131 4.46 5.95 6.49
CA SER A 131 5.23 5.05 5.62
C SER A 131 6.55 5.68 5.17
N VAL A 132 6.54 6.95 4.75
CA VAL A 132 7.75 7.69 4.35
C VAL A 132 8.72 7.84 5.52
N LEU A 133 8.22 8.13 6.73
CA LEU A 133 9.06 8.23 7.93
C LEU A 133 9.74 6.89 8.25
N ILE A 134 9.00 5.79 8.24
CA ILE A 134 9.55 4.45 8.47
C ILE A 134 10.62 4.11 7.43
N THR A 135 10.37 4.37 6.14
CA THR A 135 11.36 4.14 5.08
C THR A 135 12.63 4.96 5.31
N ARG A 136 12.51 6.24 5.64
CA ARG A 136 13.69 7.09 5.92
C ARG A 136 14.48 6.63 7.14
N LEU A 137 13.81 6.20 8.20
CA LEU A 137 14.48 5.68 9.39
C LEU A 137 15.27 4.40 9.05
N LYS A 138 14.68 3.51 8.24
CA LYS A 138 15.34 2.30 7.78
C LYS A 138 16.54 2.59 6.88
N GLU A 139 16.40 3.49 5.91
CA GLU A 139 17.50 3.92 5.03
C GLU A 139 18.65 4.52 5.84
N ARG A 140 18.35 5.37 6.82
CA ARG A 140 19.38 5.98 7.68
C ARG A 140 20.13 4.92 8.49
N ALA A 141 19.43 3.93 9.04
CA ALA A 141 20.05 2.84 9.79
C ALA A 141 20.93 1.94 8.91
N GLU A 142 20.48 1.61 7.70
CA GLU A 142 21.27 0.84 6.73
C GLU A 142 22.51 1.63 6.26
N ASN A 143 22.37 2.93 6.00
CA ASN A 143 23.49 3.79 5.61
C ASN A 143 24.56 3.88 6.70
N THR A 144 24.18 4.04 7.98
CA THR A 144 25.14 4.03 9.10
C THR A 144 25.87 2.70 9.18
N LYS A 145 25.15 1.57 9.07
CA LYS A 145 25.75 0.23 9.13
C LYS A 145 26.72 -0.02 7.97
N MET A 146 26.39 0.47 6.77
CA MET A 146 27.29 0.39 5.61
C MET A 146 28.54 1.25 5.79
N GLN A 147 28.40 2.47 6.33
CA GLN A 147 29.54 3.34 6.63
C GLN A 147 30.48 2.71 7.67
N GLU A 148 29.94 2.13 8.75
CA GLU A 148 30.74 1.42 9.75
C GLU A 148 31.51 0.22 9.15
N ALA A 149 30.88 -0.53 8.24
CA ALA A 149 31.52 -1.64 7.54
C ALA A 149 32.65 -1.16 6.60
N LEU A 150 32.43 -0.04 5.89
CA LEU A 150 33.42 0.61 5.03
C LEU A 150 34.62 1.13 5.83
N ASP A 151 34.38 1.81 6.95
CA ASP A 151 35.44 2.32 7.82
C ASP A 151 36.28 1.18 8.40
N LYS A 152 35.64 0.07 8.80
CA LYS A 152 36.34 -1.13 9.28
C LYS A 152 37.18 -1.79 8.19
N TYR A 153 36.73 -1.78 6.94
CA TYR A 153 37.50 -2.28 5.81
C TYR A 153 38.70 -1.37 5.51
N ASN A 154 38.48 -0.05 5.46
CA ASN A 154 39.53 0.93 5.20
C ASN A 154 40.62 0.95 6.28
N ARG A 155 40.27 0.72 7.56
CA ARG A 155 41.27 0.59 8.65
C ARG A 155 42.08 -0.71 8.62
N ARG A 156 41.65 -1.72 7.86
CA ARG A 156 42.35 -3.01 7.72
C ARG A 156 43.26 -3.07 6.50
N LYS A 157 43.25 -2.04 5.66
CA LYS A 157 44.09 -1.90 4.47
C LYS A 157 45.19 -0.88 4.76
#